data_AF-A0A2T0VG78-F1
#
_entry.id   AF-A0A2T0VG78-F1
#
_cell.length_a   1.000
_cell.length_b   1.000
_cell.length_c   1.000
_cell.angle_alpha   90.00
_cell.angle_beta   90.00
_cell.angle_gamma   90.00
#
_symmetry.space_group_name_H-M   'P 1'
#
loop_
_entity.id
_entity.type
_entity.pdbx_description
1 polymer ?
#
loop_
_entity_poly.entity_id
_entity_poly.type
_entity_poly.pdbx_seq_one_letter_code
_entity_poly.pdbx_strand_id
1 'polypeptide(L)' 'MDKEMDQFGRDLLETVRQMKRGEAAGVTRVEVPMAAQIRHRLGLSQKEFAELLDVSPGTLRGWEQG' A
#
# COMPACT_ATOMS: atom_id res chain seq x y z
N MET A 1 -8.11 35.73 -11.46
CA MET A 1 -8.24 34.79 -10.33
C MET A 1 -9.29 33.71 -10.60
N ASP A 2 -10.52 34.05 -11.02
CA ASP A 2 -11.58 33.05 -11.24
C ASP A 2 -11.25 31.96 -12.28
N LYS A 3 -10.61 32.33 -13.40
CA LYS A 3 -10.27 31.36 -14.47
C LYS A 3 -9.27 30.27 -14.05
N GLU A 4 -8.32 30.60 -13.16
CA GLU A 4 -7.33 29.64 -12.68
C GLU A 4 -7.95 28.67 -11.67
N MET A 5 -8.82 29.17 -10.79
CA MET A 5 -9.55 28.35 -9.83
C MET A 5 -10.54 27.41 -10.51
N ASP A 6 -11.22 27.89 -11.54
CA ASP A 6 -12.12 27.08 -12.37
C ASP A 6 -11.36 26.00 -13.14
N GLN A 7 -10.17 26.33 -13.65
CA GLN A 7 -9.33 25.36 -14.36
C GLN A 7 -8.81 24.29 -13.40
N PHE A 8 -8.31 24.69 -12.24
CA PHE A 8 -7.87 23.77 -11.19
C PHE A 8 -8.97 22.80 -10.75
N GLY A 9 -10.20 23.31 -10.56
CA GLY A 9 -11.34 22.46 -10.21
C GLY A 9 -11.70 21.44 -11.30
N ARG A 10 -11.60 21.83 -12.57
CA ARG A 10 -11.80 20.92 -13.72
C ARG A 10 -10.74 19.83 -13.75
N ASP A 11 -9.46 20.21 -13.62
CA ASP A 11 -8.33 19.27 -13.69
C ASP A 11 -8.36 18.27 -12.51
N LEU A 12 -8.74 18.73 -11.31
CA LEU A 12 -8.89 17.86 -10.15
C LEU A 12 -10.04 16.85 -10.32
N LEU A 13 -11.20 17.30 -10.81
CA LEU A 13 -12.33 16.42 -11.07
C LEU A 13 -12.02 15.38 -12.14
N GLU A 14 -11.26 15.78 -13.18
CA GLU A 14 -10.81 14.87 -14.21
C GLU A 14 -9.88 13.80 -13.64
N THR A 15 -8.89 14.19 -12.85
CA THR A 15 -7.94 13.27 -12.20
C THR A 15 -8.66 12.24 -11.32
N VAL A 16 -9.65 12.67 -10.53
CA VAL A 16 -10.46 11.76 -9.69
C VAL A 16 -11.25 10.77 -10.54
N ARG A 17 -11.81 11.20 -11.68
CA ARG A 17 -12.55 10.31 -12.58
C ARG A 17 -11.64 9.29 -13.26
N GLN A 18 -10.43 9.69 -13.67
CA GLN A 18 -9.43 8.79 -14.23
C GLN A 18 -9.05 7.69 -13.22
N MET A 19 -8.77 8.07 -11.97
CA MET A 19 -8.49 7.09 -10.89
C MET A 19 -9.66 6.13 -10.65
N LYS A 20 -10.90 6.61 -10.64
CA LYS A 20 -12.10 5.76 -10.49
C LYS A 20 -12.30 4.78 -11.65
N ARG A 21 -11.87 5.13 -12.86
CA ARG A 21 -11.91 4.24 -14.03
C ARG A 21 -10.74 3.24 -14.06
N GLY A 22 -9.83 3.30 -13.09
CA GLY A 22 -8.64 2.46 -13.06
C GLY A 22 -7.55 2.91 -14.06
N GLU A 23 -7.66 4.12 -14.60
CA GLU A 23 -6.63 4.77 -15.42
C GLU A 23 -5.51 5.28 -14.49
N ALA A 24 -4.83 4.35 -13.83
CA ALA A 24 -3.67 4.69 -13.01
C ALA A 24 -2.50 5.05 -13.94
N ALA A 25 -1.88 6.22 -13.72
CA ALA A 25 -0.71 6.68 -14.46
C ALA A 25 0.48 5.70 -14.38
N GLY A 26 0.47 4.78 -13.42
CA GLY A 26 1.41 3.66 -13.34
C GLY A 26 0.94 2.61 -12.34
N VAL A 27 1.21 1.34 -12.64
CA VAL A 27 1.07 0.24 -11.68
C VAL A 27 2.44 -0.02 -11.06
N THR A 28 2.65 0.43 -9.84
CA THR A 28 3.85 0.09 -9.07
C THR A 28 3.68 -1.33 -8.51
N ARG A 29 4.44 -2.28 -9.04
CA ARG A 29 4.55 -3.62 -8.44
C ARG A 29 5.57 -3.54 -7.30
N VAL A 30 5.09 -3.65 -6.07
CA VAL A 30 5.95 -3.77 -4.89
C VAL A 30 6.17 -5.26 -4.65
N GLU A 31 7.43 -5.68 -4.58
CA GLU A 31 7.77 -7.01 -4.10
C GLU A 31 7.39 -7.11 -2.62
N VAL A 32 6.41 -7.96 -2.32
CA VAL A 32 6.01 -8.22 -0.93
C VAL A 32 7.00 -9.22 -0.34
N PRO A 33 7.68 -8.91 0.78
CA PRO A 33 8.61 -9.85 1.39
C PRO A 33 7.93 -11.17 1.76
N MET A 34 8.67 -12.27 1.63
CA MET A 34 8.14 -13.62 1.84
C MET A 34 7.50 -13.79 3.22
N ALA A 35 8.09 -13.19 4.26
CA ALA A 35 7.54 -13.20 5.62
C ALA A 35 6.13 -12.61 5.68
N ALA A 36 5.91 -11.45 5.02
CA ALA A 36 4.60 -10.80 4.96
C ALA A 36 3.58 -11.63 4.17
N GLN A 37 4.01 -12.29 3.07
CA GLN A 37 3.14 -13.17 2.30
C GLN A 37 2.66 -14.37 3.11
N ILE A 38 3.58 -15.06 3.81
CA ILE A 38 3.24 -16.24 4.61
C ILE A 38 2.32 -15.83 5.77
N ARG A 39 2.65 -14.77 6.49
CA ARG A 39 1.81 -14.26 7.59
C ARG A 39 0.38 -13.97 7.12
N HIS A 40 0.23 -13.28 6.00
CA HIS A 40 -1.07 -12.94 5.46
C HIS A 40 -1.88 -14.18 5.05
N ARG A 41 -1.22 -15.20 4.46
CA ARG A 41 -1.87 -16.49 4.13
C ARG A 41 -2.35 -17.23 5.37
N LEU A 42 -1.63 -17.11 6.48
CA LEU A 42 -2.00 -17.70 7.76
C LEU A 42 -3.06 -16.90 8.53
N GLY A 43 -3.39 -15.68 8.08
CA GLY A 43 -4.36 -14.81 8.74
C GLY A 43 -3.90 -14.28 10.10
N LEU A 44 -2.59 -14.30 10.37
CA LEU A 44 -2.03 -13.92 11.66
C LEU A 44 -1.63 -12.44 11.72
N SER A 45 -1.77 -11.84 12.90
CA SER A 45 -1.13 -10.56 13.20
C SER A 45 0.39 -10.71 13.24
N GLN A 46 1.11 -9.59 13.14
CA GLN A 46 2.58 -9.58 13.23
C GLN A 46 3.06 -10.15 14.56
N LYS A 47 2.33 -9.92 15.67
CA LYS A 47 2.70 -10.45 16.98
C LYS A 47 2.53 -11.97 17.05
N GLU A 48 1.38 -12.49 16.63
CA GLU A 48 1.11 -13.94 16.63
C GLU A 48 2.07 -14.70 15.72
N PHE A 49 2.44 -14.11 14.58
CA PHE A 49 3.41 -14.72 13.67
C PHE A 49 4.84 -14.67 14.22
N ALA A 50 5.22 -13.61 14.94
CA ALA A 50 6.50 -13.54 15.65
C ALA A 50 6.60 -14.59 16.77
N GLU A 51 5.52 -14.78 17.52
CA GLU A 51 5.40 -15.83 18.55
C GLU A 51 5.49 -17.23 17.92
N LEU A 52 4.85 -17.46 16.76
CA LEU A 52 4.91 -18.74 16.04
C LEU A 52 6.33 -19.09 15.57
N LEU A 53 7.11 -18.08 15.17
CA LEU A 53 8.48 -18.25 14.68
C LEU A 53 9.54 -18.17 15.78
N ASP A 54 9.13 -17.96 17.04
CA ASP A 54 10.01 -17.73 18.20
C ASP A 54 11.03 -16.61 17.97
N VAL A 55 10.56 -15.47 17.44
CA VAL A 55 11.37 -14.27 17.22
C VAL A 55 10.73 -13.04 17.83
N SER A 56 11.52 -11.98 18.01
CA SER A 56 10.97 -10.69 18.46
C SER A 56 10.12 -10.04 17.36
N PRO A 57 9.07 -9.26 17.70
CA PRO A 57 8.31 -8.48 16.72
C PRO A 57 9.17 -7.49 15.92
N GLY A 58 10.26 -7.00 16.52
CA GLY A 58 11.22 -6.13 15.84
C GLY A 58 12.00 -6.87 14.74
N THR A 59 12.40 -8.12 15.01
CA THR A 59 13.05 -8.99 14.03
C THR A 59 12.12 -9.27 12.85
N LEU A 60 10.88 -9.66 13.11
CA LEU A 60 9.89 -9.90 12.06
C LEU A 60 9.61 -8.63 11.25
N ARG A 61 9.51 -7.47 11.90
CA ARG A 61 9.33 -6.18 11.22
C ARG A 61 10.48 -5.89 10.25
N GLY A 62 11.73 -6.16 10.65
CA GLY A 62 12.87 -6.05 9.75
C GLY A 62 12.73 -6.92 8.50
N TRP A 63 12.27 -8.17 8.66
CA TRP A 63 12.04 -9.07 7.51
C TRP A 63 10.91 -8.60 6.59
N GLU A 64 9.90 -7.93 7.13
CA GLU A 64 8.77 -7.40 6.34
C GLU A 64 9.03 -6.02 5.74
N GLN A 65 10.05 -5.30 6.21
CA GLN A 65 10.36 -3.95 5.76
C GLN A 65 11.63 -3.88 4.91
N GLY A 66 12.55 -4.85 5.03
CA GLY A 66 13.79 -4.90 4.26
C GLY A 66 14.74 -3.75 4.59
#